data_AF-A0A3B3RZT5-F1
#
_entry.id   AF-A0A3B3RZT5-F1
#
_cell.length_a   1.000
_cell.length_b   1.000
_cell.length_c   1.000
_cell.angle_alpha   90.00
_cell.angle_beta   90.00
_cell.angle_gamma   90.00
#
_symmetry.space_group_name_H-M   'P 1'
#
loop_
_entity.id
_entity.type
_entity.pdbx_description
1 polymer ?
#
loop_
_entity_poly.entity_id
_entity_poly.type
_entity_poly.pdbx_seq_one_letter_code
_entity_poly.pdbx_strand_id
1 'polypeptide(L)'
;MRGRLCFLIAILTQALSRRSAHIHAEGKPLARIMAEHDPTPEQLAAIAAENESAEMVNYRAPAQKSLQEIHELDRNDESLRKYKEALLGSESVPEADPDVPNVQVTQLTLVCEAAPDALTIDLQEDLEPLKKQFFVLKEGVEYRIKINFKVNREIVSGLKYIQETFRKGVKIDKSAYMVGSYGPRPAEYEFLTPLEEAPKGMLARGTYNIRSHFSDDDKHDHLSWQWTLDIKKDWTD
;
A
#
# COMPACT_ATOMS: atom_id res chain seq x y z
N MET A 1 16.30 -0.48 -2.65
CA MET A 1 15.41 0.48 -3.32
C MET A 1 14.69 1.24 -2.21
N ARG A 2 15.10 2.48 -1.93
CA ARG A 2 14.42 3.33 -0.94
C ARG A 2 13.08 3.78 -1.54
N GLY A 3 12.00 3.77 -0.77
CA GLY A 3 10.63 4.05 -1.24
C GLY A 3 10.56 5.26 -2.18
N ARG A 4 9.92 5.11 -3.34
CA ARG A 4 9.90 6.09 -4.44
C ARG A 4 9.42 7.47 -3.98
N LEU A 5 8.44 7.51 -3.06
CA LEU A 5 7.90 8.74 -2.48
C LEU A 5 8.93 9.51 -1.63
N CYS A 6 9.80 8.81 -0.93
CA CYS A 6 10.78 9.40 -0.01
C CYS A 6 11.98 10.01 -0.75
N PHE A 7 12.41 9.36 -1.84
CA PHE A 7 13.58 9.79 -2.59
C PHE A 7 13.32 11.09 -3.38
N LEU A 8 12.11 11.29 -3.92
CA LEU A 8 11.81 12.45 -4.76
C LEU A 8 11.39 13.70 -3.98
N ILE A 9 10.65 13.58 -2.88
CA ILE A 9 10.35 14.74 -2.00
C ILE A 9 11.65 15.32 -1.43
N ALA A 10 12.63 14.47 -1.11
CA ALA A 10 13.97 14.91 -0.69
C ALA A 10 14.74 15.63 -1.81
N ILE A 11 14.66 15.17 -3.06
CA ILE A 11 15.31 15.80 -4.22
C ILE A 11 14.68 17.17 -4.52
N LEU A 12 13.35 17.28 -4.51
CA LEU A 12 12.67 18.57 -4.72
C LEU A 12 12.96 19.58 -3.59
N THR A 13 13.04 19.11 -2.34
CA THR A 13 13.43 19.96 -1.21
C THR A 13 14.88 20.47 -1.36
N GLN A 14 15.80 19.62 -1.82
CA GLN A 14 17.20 20.03 -2.10
C GLN A 14 17.31 20.94 -3.33
N ALA A 15 16.52 20.71 -4.39
CA ALA A 15 16.52 21.52 -5.60
C ALA A 15 15.97 22.94 -5.36
N LEU A 16 14.91 23.05 -4.55
CA LEU A 16 14.34 24.34 -4.14
C LEU A 16 15.27 25.10 -3.17
N SER A 17 15.95 24.40 -2.26
CA SER A 17 16.98 25.01 -1.40
C SER A 17 18.14 25.60 -2.22
N ARG A 18 18.56 24.94 -3.32
CA ARG A 18 19.60 25.47 -4.22
C ARG A 18 19.15 26.68 -5.03
N ARG A 19 17.87 26.77 -5.42
CA ARG A 19 17.32 27.97 -6.08
C ARG A 19 17.22 29.16 -5.13
N SER A 20 16.90 28.94 -3.85
CA SER A 20 16.81 30.01 -2.85
C SER A 20 18.18 30.59 -2.48
N ALA A 21 19.22 29.75 -2.45
CA ALA A 21 20.60 30.17 -2.18
C ALA A 21 21.19 31.10 -3.25
N HIS A 22 20.63 31.10 -4.47
CA HIS A 22 21.13 31.97 -5.54
C HIS A 22 20.55 33.40 -5.51
N ILE A 23 19.58 33.69 -4.63
CA ILE A 23 18.84 34.97 -4.59
C ILE A 23 19.26 35.88 -3.41
N HIS A 24 20.06 35.42 -2.45
CA HIS A 24 20.39 36.23 -1.26
C HIS A 24 21.87 36.60 -1.15
N ALA A 25 22.26 37.60 -1.94
CA ALA A 25 23.45 38.41 -1.71
C ALA A 25 23.04 39.87 -1.52
N GLU A 26 22.28 40.19 -0.46
CA GLU A 26 22.23 41.56 0.09
C GLU A 26 21.60 41.52 1.50
N GLY A 27 22.34 42.06 2.47
CA GLY A 27 22.08 41.88 3.89
C GLY A 27 20.97 42.76 4.47
N LYS A 28 20.14 42.17 5.34
CA LYS A 28 19.45 42.79 6.49
C LYS A 28 18.91 41.70 7.44
N PRO A 29 18.69 42.00 8.73
CA PRO A 29 18.72 41.00 9.81
C PRO A 29 17.47 40.09 9.82
N LEU A 30 17.71 38.78 9.95
CA LEU A 30 16.67 37.74 10.03
C LEU A 30 15.97 37.76 11.40
N ALA A 31 14.89 38.53 11.50
CA ALA A 31 13.89 38.34 12.54
C ALA A 31 12.51 38.67 11.96
N ARG A 32 11.97 37.82 11.07
CA ARG A 32 10.54 37.88 10.69
C ARG A 32 10.05 36.63 9.96
N ILE A 33 9.15 35.90 10.62
CA ILE A 33 8.09 35.02 10.10
C ILE A 33 8.56 33.70 9.47
N MET A 34 8.56 32.63 10.27
CA MET A 34 8.47 31.26 9.79
C MET A 34 7.06 31.05 9.21
N ALA A 35 6.86 31.39 7.94
CA ALA A 35 5.63 31.05 7.24
C ALA A 35 5.60 29.52 7.07
N GLU A 36 4.64 28.87 7.71
CA GLU A 36 4.22 27.50 7.43
C GLU A 36 3.69 27.46 6.00
N HIS A 37 4.59 27.32 5.02
CA HIS A 37 4.19 27.32 3.62
C HIS A 37 3.72 25.92 3.24
N ASP A 38 2.42 25.70 3.37
CA ASP A 38 1.71 24.59 2.76
C ASP A 38 2.10 24.43 1.27
N PRO A 39 2.25 23.21 0.73
CA PRO A 39 2.66 23.02 -0.65
C PRO A 39 1.63 23.61 -1.64
N THR A 40 2.13 24.24 -2.70
CA THR A 40 1.28 24.80 -3.77
C THR A 40 0.73 23.69 -4.68
N PRO A 41 -0.38 23.94 -5.40
CA PRO A 41 -0.90 22.99 -6.39
C PRO A 41 0.12 22.60 -7.47
N GLU A 42 0.95 23.56 -7.91
CA GLU A 42 2.01 23.32 -8.90
C GLU A 42 3.08 22.37 -8.37
N GLN A 43 3.48 22.50 -7.09
CA GLN A 43 4.42 21.59 -6.45
C GLN A 43 3.84 20.18 -6.32
N LEU A 44 2.56 20.05 -5.98
CA LEU A 44 1.88 18.74 -5.91
C LEU A 44 1.77 18.08 -7.29
N ALA A 45 1.49 18.86 -8.33
CA ALA A 45 1.43 18.37 -9.70
C ALA A 45 2.80 17.90 -10.21
N ALA A 46 3.88 18.61 -9.87
CA ALA A 46 5.25 18.18 -10.19
C ALA A 46 5.60 16.83 -9.53
N ILE A 47 5.27 16.67 -8.24
CA ILE A 47 5.46 15.38 -7.52
C ILE A 47 4.66 14.26 -8.20
N ALA A 48 3.41 14.52 -8.59
CA ALA A 48 2.56 13.53 -9.25
C ALA A 48 3.14 13.08 -10.60
N ALA A 49 3.62 14.02 -11.42
CA ALA A 49 4.18 13.74 -12.73
C ALA A 49 5.47 12.89 -12.66
N GLU A 50 6.31 13.11 -11.65
CA GLU A 50 7.53 12.30 -11.47
C GLU A 50 7.21 10.85 -11.04
N ASN A 51 6.17 10.66 -10.23
CA ASN A 51 5.75 9.35 -9.72
C ASN A 51 5.00 8.48 -10.75
N GLU A 52 4.54 9.04 -11.87
CA GLU A 52 3.74 8.32 -12.88
C GLU A 52 4.57 7.35 -13.75
N SER A 53 5.91 7.34 -13.61
CA SER A 53 6.81 6.46 -14.36
C SER A 53 6.79 5.00 -13.85
N ALA A 54 5.81 4.22 -14.32
CA ALA A 54 5.80 2.75 -14.22
C ALA A 54 6.02 2.13 -15.61
N GLU A 55 7.10 1.35 -15.76
CA GLU A 55 7.31 0.53 -16.95
C GLU A 55 6.24 -0.56 -17.00
N MET A 56 5.41 -0.53 -18.04
CA MET A 56 4.38 -1.53 -18.27
C MET A 56 5.02 -2.79 -18.84
N VAL A 57 5.29 -3.76 -17.96
CA VAL A 57 5.70 -5.10 -18.36
C VAL A 57 4.48 -5.80 -18.98
N ASN A 58 4.61 -6.33 -20.19
CA ASN A 58 3.52 -6.97 -20.95
C ASN A 58 3.19 -8.39 -20.44
N TYR A 59 2.82 -8.49 -19.15
CA TYR A 59 2.33 -9.73 -18.54
C TYR A 59 0.93 -10.07 -19.05
N ARG A 60 0.66 -11.36 -19.29
CA ARG A 60 -0.65 -11.88 -19.67
C ARG A 60 -1.14 -12.82 -18.58
N ALA A 61 -2.30 -12.51 -18.01
CA ALA A 61 -2.93 -13.34 -17.00
C ALA A 61 -3.18 -14.78 -17.53
N PRO A 62 -3.05 -15.80 -16.67
CA PRO A 62 -3.37 -17.17 -17.03
C PRO A 62 -4.87 -17.33 -17.32
N ALA A 63 -5.24 -18.40 -18.03
CA ALA A 63 -6.63 -18.77 -18.18
C ALA A 63 -7.22 -19.21 -16.84
N GLN A 64 -8.43 -18.75 -16.52
CA GLN A 64 -9.14 -19.16 -15.32
C GLN A 64 -9.41 -20.67 -15.33
N LYS A 65 -9.12 -21.33 -14.21
CA LYS A 65 -9.46 -22.72 -13.93
C LYS A 65 -9.87 -22.84 -12.47
N SER A 66 -10.94 -23.58 -12.21
CA SER A 66 -11.36 -23.92 -10.85
C SER A 66 -10.37 -24.87 -10.20
N LEU A 67 -10.35 -24.90 -8.87
CA LEU A 67 -9.59 -25.89 -8.11
C LEU A 67 -9.95 -27.31 -8.51
N GLN A 68 -11.24 -27.60 -8.70
CA GLN A 68 -11.68 -28.93 -9.10
C GLN A 68 -11.06 -29.35 -10.45
N GLU A 69 -11.11 -28.49 -11.46
CA GLU A 69 -10.46 -28.75 -12.75
C GLU A 69 -8.95 -28.94 -12.59
N ILE A 70 -8.30 -28.17 -11.71
CA ILE A 70 -6.87 -28.31 -11.41
C ILE A 70 -6.57 -29.68 -10.80
N HIS A 71 -7.41 -30.19 -9.89
CA HIS A 71 -7.25 -31.53 -9.32
C HIS A 71 -7.51 -32.65 -10.33
N GLU A 72 -8.45 -32.46 -11.26
CA GLU A 72 -8.81 -33.45 -12.28
C GLU A 72 -7.76 -33.57 -13.40
N LEU A 73 -7.07 -32.47 -13.73
CA LEU A 73 -5.97 -32.48 -14.68
C LEU A 73 -4.87 -33.43 -14.24
N ASP A 74 -4.39 -34.27 -15.15
CA ASP A 74 -3.24 -35.17 -14.91
C ASP A 74 -3.40 -36.07 -13.67
N ARG A 75 -4.65 -36.47 -13.33
CA ARG A 75 -4.95 -37.27 -12.14
C ARG A 75 -4.17 -38.59 -12.03
N ASN A 76 -3.71 -39.12 -13.16
CA ASN A 76 -2.93 -40.35 -13.21
C ASN A 76 -1.41 -40.14 -13.04
N ASP A 77 -0.95 -38.89 -13.00
CA ASP A 77 0.45 -38.54 -12.77
C ASP A 77 0.70 -38.33 -11.27
N GLU A 78 1.46 -39.24 -10.67
CA GLU A 78 1.79 -39.20 -9.24
C GLU A 78 2.58 -37.94 -8.85
N SER A 79 3.48 -37.49 -9.73
CA SER A 79 4.35 -36.34 -9.46
C SER A 79 3.55 -35.03 -9.45
N LEU A 80 2.64 -34.87 -10.41
CA LEU A 80 1.77 -33.70 -10.48
C LEU A 80 0.72 -33.70 -9.38
N ARG A 81 0.21 -34.87 -8.97
CA ARG A 81 -0.66 -34.97 -7.79
C ARG A 81 0.04 -34.51 -6.51
N LYS A 82 1.24 -35.03 -6.23
CA LYS A 82 2.03 -34.62 -5.06
C LYS A 82 2.38 -33.13 -5.10
N TYR A 83 2.67 -32.61 -6.28
CA TYR A 83 2.93 -31.17 -6.48
C TYR A 83 1.70 -30.31 -6.15
N LYS A 84 0.51 -30.69 -6.64
CA LYS A 84 -0.75 -29.98 -6.34
C LYS A 84 -1.10 -30.05 -4.85
N GLU A 85 -0.94 -31.21 -4.23
CA GLU A 85 -1.17 -31.40 -2.80
C GLU A 85 -0.22 -30.55 -1.94
N ALA A 86 1.05 -30.42 -2.34
CA ALA A 86 2.01 -29.56 -1.64
C ALA A 86 1.67 -28.07 -1.72
N LEU A 87 1.00 -27.62 -2.80
CA LEU A 87 0.63 -26.22 -3.00
C LEU A 87 -0.74 -25.86 -2.44
N LEU A 88 -1.72 -26.75 -2.60
CA LEU A 88 -3.14 -26.49 -2.32
C LEU A 88 -3.63 -27.22 -1.06
N GLY A 89 -2.82 -28.11 -0.50
CA GLY A 89 -3.24 -29.02 0.56
C GLY A 89 -3.99 -30.23 0.03
N SER A 90 -4.48 -31.06 0.94
CA SER A 90 -5.37 -32.18 0.63
C SER A 90 -6.74 -31.68 0.18
N GLU A 91 -7.45 -32.45 -0.67
CA GLU A 91 -8.74 -32.12 -1.31
C GLU A 91 -9.88 -31.70 -0.35
N SER A 92 -9.68 -31.76 0.98
CA SER A 92 -10.60 -31.21 1.98
C SER A 92 -10.46 -29.68 2.05
N VAL A 93 -10.85 -28.97 1.00
CA VAL A 93 -11.22 -27.56 1.14
C VAL A 93 -12.48 -27.57 2.02
N PRO A 94 -12.52 -26.86 3.17
CA PRO A 94 -13.75 -26.75 3.94
C PRO A 94 -14.87 -26.28 3.02
N GLU A 95 -16.09 -26.79 3.17
CA GLU A 95 -17.27 -26.14 2.58
C GLU A 95 -17.31 -24.71 3.12
N ALA A 96 -16.68 -23.79 2.39
CA ALA A 96 -16.70 -22.39 2.73
C ALA A 96 -18.13 -21.92 2.49
N ASP A 97 -18.66 -21.24 3.49
CA ASP A 97 -19.97 -20.62 3.44
C ASP A 97 -20.13 -19.84 2.12
N PRO A 98 -21.14 -20.15 1.28
CA PRO A 98 -21.33 -19.46 0.01
C PRO A 98 -21.56 -17.94 0.17
N ASP A 99 -21.99 -17.50 1.35
CA ASP A 99 -22.16 -16.08 1.68
C ASP A 99 -20.83 -15.37 1.96
N VAL A 100 -19.73 -16.13 2.08
CA VAL A 100 -18.39 -15.59 2.32
C VAL A 100 -17.64 -15.35 0.99
N PRO A 101 -17.08 -14.15 0.76
CA PRO A 101 -16.32 -13.87 -0.45
C PRO A 101 -15.03 -14.70 -0.52
N ASN A 102 -14.55 -14.95 -1.74
CA ASN A 102 -13.38 -15.81 -1.93
C ASN A 102 -12.13 -15.24 -1.24
N VAL A 103 -11.89 -13.93 -1.37
CA VAL A 103 -10.82 -13.23 -0.68
C VAL A 103 -11.45 -12.34 0.38
N GLN A 104 -10.97 -12.46 1.61
CA GLN A 104 -11.35 -11.60 2.73
C GLN A 104 -10.10 -10.93 3.26
N VAL A 105 -9.99 -9.61 3.07
CA VAL A 105 -8.92 -8.84 3.70
C VAL A 105 -9.39 -8.52 5.12
N THR A 106 -8.65 -8.99 6.12
CA THR A 106 -9.11 -8.94 7.51
C THR A 106 -8.51 -7.77 8.28
N GLN A 107 -7.23 -7.46 8.04
CA GLN A 107 -6.54 -6.44 8.81
C GLN A 107 -5.42 -5.77 8.02
N LEU A 108 -5.25 -4.47 8.22
CA LEU A 108 -4.04 -3.73 7.83
C LEU A 108 -3.32 -3.26 9.08
N THR A 109 -2.01 -3.46 9.15
CA THR A 109 -1.16 -2.96 10.23
C THR A 109 0.02 -2.18 9.67
N LEU A 110 0.22 -0.95 10.12
CA LEU A 110 1.44 -0.20 9.86
C LEU A 110 2.51 -0.61 10.88
N VAL A 111 3.43 -1.46 10.44
CA VAL A 111 4.53 -1.98 11.27
C VAL A 111 5.64 -0.93 11.30
N CYS A 112 5.80 -0.26 12.44
CA CYS A 112 6.85 0.72 12.68
C CYS A 112 7.41 0.52 14.08
N GLU A 113 8.68 0.14 14.19
CA GLU A 113 9.33 -0.12 15.49
C GLU A 113 9.43 1.14 16.37
N ALA A 114 9.44 2.32 15.75
CA ALA A 114 9.53 3.60 16.44
C ALA A 114 8.17 4.13 16.92
N ALA A 115 7.06 3.50 16.51
CA ALA A 115 5.73 3.93 16.90
C ALA A 115 5.45 3.56 18.36
N PRO A 116 4.84 4.47 19.16
CA PRO A 116 4.51 4.18 20.55
C PRO A 116 3.37 3.17 20.68
N ASP A 117 2.42 3.19 19.74
CA ASP A 117 1.22 2.38 19.73
C ASP A 117 1.11 1.58 18.42
N ALA A 118 0.40 0.46 18.47
CA ALA A 118 0.08 -0.32 17.29
C ALA A 118 -0.90 0.44 16.38
N LEU A 119 -0.51 0.63 15.13
CA LEU A 119 -1.32 1.31 14.12
C LEU A 119 -2.00 0.26 13.24
N THR A 120 -3.16 -0.21 13.70
CA THR A 120 -3.90 -1.32 13.08
C THR A 120 -5.32 -0.90 12.72
N ILE A 121 -5.77 -1.35 11.55
CA ILE A 121 -7.12 -1.18 11.01
C ILE A 121 -7.74 -2.56 10.89
N ASP A 122 -8.85 -2.79 11.58
CA ASP A 122 -9.73 -3.92 11.31
C ASP A 122 -10.55 -3.61 10.04
N LEU A 123 -10.44 -4.47 9.04
CA LEU A 123 -11.08 -4.30 7.73
C LEU A 123 -12.35 -5.14 7.59
N GLN A 124 -12.75 -5.88 8.64
CA GLN A 124 -13.98 -6.66 8.67
C GLN A 124 -15.16 -5.87 9.25
N GLU A 125 -14.88 -4.81 10.00
CA GLU A 125 -15.86 -3.91 10.60
C GLU A 125 -16.33 -2.82 9.61
N ASP A 126 -17.25 -1.97 10.07
CA ASP A 126 -17.67 -0.80 9.27
C ASP A 126 -16.46 0.10 8.96
N LEU A 127 -16.25 0.38 7.68
CA LEU A 127 -15.12 1.15 7.16
C LEU A 127 -15.42 2.65 7.08
N GLU A 128 -16.67 3.07 7.22
CA GLU A 128 -17.04 4.49 7.20
C GLU A 128 -16.34 5.34 8.28
N PRO A 129 -16.16 4.86 9.54
CA PRO A 129 -15.41 5.56 10.56
C PRO A 129 -13.93 5.78 10.21
N LEU A 130 -13.32 4.90 9.41
CA LEU A 130 -11.90 4.99 9.03
C LEU A 130 -11.58 6.25 8.23
N LYS A 131 -12.56 6.77 7.48
CA LYS A 131 -12.41 8.05 6.74
C LYS A 131 -12.17 9.24 7.66
N LYS A 132 -12.53 9.13 8.95
CA LYS A 132 -12.36 10.16 9.97
C LYS A 132 -11.24 9.85 10.94
N GLN A 133 -10.65 8.66 10.86
CA GLN A 133 -9.54 8.25 11.71
C GLN A 133 -8.21 8.67 11.09
N PHE A 134 -7.32 9.20 11.93
CA PHE A 134 -6.00 9.66 11.53
C PHE A 134 -4.95 8.76 12.17
N PHE A 135 -4.08 8.19 11.35
CA PHE A 135 -2.86 7.55 11.82
C PHE A 135 -1.75 8.61 11.82
N VAL A 136 -1.22 8.93 13.00
CA VAL A 136 -0.08 9.83 13.10
C VAL A 136 1.19 9.03 12.81
N LEU A 137 2.00 9.50 11.87
CA LEU A 137 3.29 8.92 11.53
C LEU A 137 4.38 9.96 11.65
N LYS A 138 5.40 9.67 12.47
CA LYS A 138 6.56 10.55 12.59
C LYS A 138 7.33 10.58 11.27
N GLU A 139 7.71 11.78 10.83
CA GLU A 139 8.48 11.95 9.61
C GLU A 139 9.81 11.18 9.68
N GLY A 140 10.18 10.54 8.58
CA GLY A 140 11.49 9.91 8.46
C GLY A 140 11.72 8.62 9.22
N VAL A 141 10.69 8.06 9.85
CA VAL A 141 10.75 6.71 10.39
C VAL A 141 10.58 5.69 9.27
N GLU A 142 11.15 4.51 9.47
CA GLU A 142 10.93 3.39 8.57
C GLU A 142 9.68 2.62 8.99
N TYR A 143 8.90 2.16 8.02
CA TYR A 143 7.69 1.38 8.25
C TYR A 143 7.47 0.34 7.16
N ARG A 144 6.61 -0.64 7.45
CA ARG A 144 6.05 -1.58 6.48
C ARG A 144 4.55 -1.64 6.64
N ILE A 145 3.84 -1.95 5.57
CA ILE A 145 2.42 -2.28 5.65
C ILE A 145 2.34 -3.81 5.70
N LYS A 146 1.75 -4.32 6.78
CA LYS A 146 1.36 -5.71 6.94
C LYS A 146 -0.11 -5.85 6.62
N ILE A 147 -0.45 -6.83 5.80
CA ILE A 147 -1.83 -7.12 5.43
C ILE A 147 -2.14 -8.58 5.73
N ASN A 148 -3.25 -8.80 6.41
CA ASN A 148 -3.80 -10.10 6.71
C ASN A 148 -5.02 -10.34 5.83
N PHE A 149 -5.09 -11.54 5.25
CA PHE A 149 -6.22 -11.93 4.40
C PHE A 149 -6.45 -13.44 4.40
N LYS A 150 -7.67 -13.86 4.07
CA LYS A 150 -8.07 -15.25 3.88
C LYS A 150 -8.44 -15.50 2.43
N VAL A 151 -8.16 -16.72 1.98
CA VAL A 151 -8.64 -17.26 0.71
C VAL A 151 -9.49 -18.47 1.05
N ASN A 152 -10.75 -18.47 0.64
CA ASN A 152 -11.78 -19.35 1.18
C ASN A 152 -12.17 -20.49 0.23
N ARG A 153 -12.33 -20.20 -1.07
CA ARG A 153 -12.96 -21.13 -2.04
C ARG A 153 -12.05 -21.52 -3.19
N GLU A 154 -11.52 -20.55 -3.91
CA GLU A 154 -10.80 -20.72 -5.17
C GLU A 154 -9.42 -20.05 -5.11
N ILE A 155 -8.51 -20.49 -5.97
CA ILE A 155 -7.20 -19.84 -6.12
C ILE A 155 -7.42 -18.38 -6.55
N VAL A 156 -6.84 -17.44 -5.81
CA VAL A 156 -6.69 -16.07 -6.27
C VAL A 156 -5.37 -15.93 -7.02
N SER A 157 -5.42 -15.44 -8.26
CA SER A 157 -4.25 -15.28 -9.12
C SER A 157 -3.82 -13.81 -9.21
N GLY A 158 -2.57 -13.52 -8.91
CA GLY A 158 -2.02 -12.17 -9.05
C GLY A 158 -2.69 -11.13 -8.15
N LEU A 159 -3.02 -11.51 -6.92
CA LEU A 159 -3.52 -10.60 -5.90
C LEU A 159 -2.55 -9.42 -5.77
N LYS A 160 -3.08 -8.21 -5.81
CA LYS A 160 -2.33 -6.95 -5.75
C LYS A 160 -2.98 -6.00 -4.76
N TYR A 161 -2.14 -5.36 -3.96
CA TYR A 161 -2.51 -4.25 -3.10
C TYR A 161 -2.15 -2.95 -3.81
N ILE A 162 -3.13 -2.08 -4.02
CA ILE A 162 -2.93 -0.80 -4.69
C ILE A 162 -3.25 0.32 -3.71
N GLN A 163 -2.30 1.23 -3.56
CA GLN A 163 -2.38 2.39 -2.70
C GLN A 163 -2.26 3.66 -3.54
N GLU A 164 -3.26 4.53 -3.46
CA GLU A 164 -3.24 5.85 -4.08
C GLU A 164 -3.21 6.91 -2.97
N THR A 165 -2.17 7.75 -2.99
CA THR A 165 -1.96 8.76 -1.96
C THR A 165 -2.34 10.12 -2.50
N PHE A 166 -3.23 10.81 -1.79
CA PHE A 166 -3.75 12.12 -2.14
C PHE A 166 -3.35 13.15 -1.09
N ARG A 167 -3.02 14.36 -1.54
CA ARG A 167 -2.80 15.50 -0.68
C ARG A 167 -3.57 16.69 -1.22
N LYS A 168 -4.41 17.31 -0.37
CA LYS A 168 -5.31 18.41 -0.76
C LYS A 168 -6.14 18.09 -2.01
N GLY A 169 -6.59 16.84 -2.15
CA GLY A 169 -7.38 16.37 -3.30
C GLY A 169 -6.58 16.02 -4.56
N VAL A 170 -5.26 16.28 -4.59
CA VAL A 170 -4.39 15.93 -5.71
C VAL A 170 -3.75 14.57 -5.44
N LYS A 171 -3.84 13.64 -6.41
CA LYS A 171 -3.13 12.36 -6.35
C LYS A 171 -1.63 12.62 -6.56
N ILE A 172 -0.82 12.37 -5.56
CA ILE A 172 0.62 12.62 -5.59
C ILE A 172 1.45 11.35 -5.75
N ASP A 173 0.86 10.18 -5.44
CA ASP A 173 1.53 8.89 -5.55
C ASP A 173 0.54 7.78 -5.86
N LYS A 174 1.03 6.77 -6.56
CA LYS A 174 0.33 5.50 -6.76
C LYS A 174 1.35 4.37 -6.67
N SER A 175 1.14 3.49 -5.71
CA SER A 175 1.97 2.33 -5.47
C SER A 175 1.13 1.06 -5.63
N ALA A 176 1.64 0.10 -6.41
CA ALA A 176 1.01 -1.20 -6.62
C ALA A 176 1.97 -2.30 -6.20
N TYR A 177 1.57 -3.09 -5.21
CA TYR A 177 2.33 -4.17 -4.64
C TYR A 177 1.75 -5.50 -5.10
N MET A 178 2.53 -6.26 -5.88
CA MET A 178 2.17 -7.64 -6.20
C MET A 178 2.28 -8.47 -4.93
N VAL A 179 1.15 -9.01 -4.48
CA VAL A 179 1.06 -9.87 -3.30
C VAL A 179 1.35 -11.30 -3.72
N GLY A 180 0.70 -11.77 -4.80
CA GLY A 180 0.96 -13.06 -5.44
C GLY A 180 -0.29 -13.90 -5.64
N SER A 181 -0.10 -15.20 -5.86
CA SER A 181 -1.20 -16.15 -6.04
C SER A 181 -1.31 -17.08 -4.83
N TYR A 182 -2.52 -17.32 -4.36
CA TYR A 182 -2.79 -18.04 -3.12
C TYR A 182 -3.95 -19.00 -3.31
N GLY A 183 -3.78 -20.24 -2.82
CA GLY A 183 -4.86 -21.21 -2.72
C GLY A 183 -5.69 -21.01 -1.45
N PRO A 184 -6.86 -21.65 -1.33
CA PRO A 184 -7.65 -21.58 -0.12
C PRO A 184 -6.98 -22.33 1.03
N ARG A 185 -7.08 -21.77 2.25
CA ARG A 185 -6.69 -22.47 3.48
C ARG A 185 -7.40 -21.88 4.69
N PRO A 186 -7.57 -22.65 5.80
CA PRO A 186 -8.20 -22.13 7.02
C PRO A 186 -7.44 -20.99 7.71
N ALA A 187 -6.11 -20.99 7.61
CA ALA A 187 -5.24 -20.00 8.26
C ALA A 187 -5.06 -18.73 7.41
N GLU A 188 -4.98 -17.58 8.06
CA GLU A 188 -4.73 -16.32 7.35
C GLU A 188 -3.36 -16.28 6.67
N TYR A 189 -3.30 -15.66 5.50
CA TYR A 189 -2.07 -15.24 4.87
C TYR A 189 -1.63 -13.88 5.41
N GLU A 190 -0.31 -13.69 5.45
CA GLU A 190 0.32 -12.43 5.81
C GLU A 190 1.18 -11.97 4.63
N PHE A 191 1.03 -10.70 4.26
CA PHE A 191 1.89 -10.02 3.31
C PHE A 191 2.52 -8.79 3.94
N LEU A 192 3.80 -8.57 3.69
CA LEU A 192 4.54 -7.39 4.12
C LEU A 192 5.04 -6.65 2.88
N THR A 193 4.74 -5.36 2.78
CA THR A 193 5.36 -4.50 1.77
C THR A 193 6.88 -4.39 2.02
N PRO A 194 7.65 -4.01 0.99
CA PRO A 194 9.03 -3.56 1.19
C PRO A 194 9.12 -2.46 2.25
N LEU A 195 10.29 -2.34 2.88
CA LEU A 195 10.57 -1.29 3.84
C LEU A 195 10.49 0.08 3.16
N GLU A 196 9.64 0.95 3.71
CA GLU A 196 9.48 2.33 3.27
C GLU A 196 9.97 3.29 4.35
N GLU A 197 10.27 4.53 3.95
CA GLU A 197 10.64 5.61 4.86
C GLU A 197 9.58 6.71 4.72
N ALA A 198 9.08 7.22 5.84
CA ALA A 198 8.12 8.33 5.83
C ALA A 198 8.82 9.61 5.32
N PRO A 199 8.20 10.39 4.43
CA PRO A 199 8.82 11.59 3.88
C PRO A 199 9.10 12.61 5.00
N LYS A 200 10.20 13.38 4.84
CA LYS A 200 10.70 14.35 5.82
C LYS A 200 10.66 15.78 5.31
N GLY A 201 10.58 16.70 6.26
CA GLY A 201 10.70 18.14 6.04
C GLY A 201 9.35 18.85 6.09
N MET A 202 9.39 20.17 6.28
CA MET A 202 8.18 20.99 6.45
C MET A 202 7.18 20.81 5.30
N LEU A 203 7.65 20.70 4.06
CA LEU A 203 6.79 20.48 2.90
C LEU A 203 6.16 19.09 2.87
N ALA A 204 6.71 18.09 3.55
CA ALA A 204 6.18 16.73 3.60
C ALA A 204 5.22 16.50 4.78
N ARG A 205 5.25 17.37 5.79
CA ARG A 205 4.35 17.23 6.95
C ARG A 205 2.91 17.61 6.59
N GLY A 206 1.97 17.00 7.28
CA GLY A 206 0.54 17.24 7.14
C GLY A 206 -0.22 16.01 6.67
N THR A 207 -1.46 16.24 6.27
CA THR A 207 -2.47 15.19 6.11
C THR A 207 -2.52 14.63 4.69
N TYR A 208 -2.50 13.30 4.61
CA TYR A 208 -2.57 12.50 3.39
C TYR A 208 -3.81 11.63 3.43
N ASN A 209 -4.64 11.72 2.39
CA ASN A 209 -5.78 10.83 2.22
C ASN A 209 -5.34 9.65 1.35
N ILE A 210 -5.43 8.44 1.89
CA ILE A 210 -5.00 7.23 1.22
C ILE A 210 -6.24 6.46 0.78
N ARG A 211 -6.27 6.08 -0.49
CA ARG A 211 -7.24 5.13 -1.03
C ARG A 211 -6.52 3.81 -1.27
N SER A 212 -7.00 2.79 -0.61
CA SER A 212 -6.43 1.45 -0.65
C SER A 212 -7.44 0.50 -1.27
N HIS A 213 -6.98 -0.38 -2.15
CA HIS A 213 -7.82 -1.45 -2.65
C HIS A 213 -7.03 -2.71 -3.00
N PHE A 214 -7.73 -3.84 -2.92
CA PHE A 214 -7.25 -5.14 -3.35
C PHE A 214 -7.93 -5.55 -4.65
N SER A 215 -7.11 -5.99 -5.60
CA SER A 215 -7.58 -6.54 -6.86
C SER A 215 -6.71 -7.73 -7.26
N ASP A 216 -7.00 -8.36 -8.39
CA ASP A 216 -6.29 -9.53 -8.90
C ASP A 216 -6.08 -9.45 -10.42
N ASP A 217 -5.56 -10.50 -11.03
CA ASP A 217 -5.37 -10.59 -12.49
C ASP A 217 -6.70 -10.60 -13.25
N ASP A 218 -7.77 -11.07 -12.61
CA ASP A 218 -9.13 -11.14 -13.15
C ASP A 218 -9.91 -9.82 -12.99
N LYS A 219 -9.28 -8.82 -12.35
CA LYS A 219 -9.84 -7.49 -12.09
C LYS A 219 -11.04 -7.49 -11.15
N HIS A 220 -11.14 -8.48 -10.27
CA HIS A 220 -12.07 -8.40 -9.14
C HIS A 220 -11.64 -7.25 -8.21
N ASP A 221 -12.61 -6.57 -7.61
CA ASP A 221 -12.39 -5.65 -6.49
C ASP A 221 -12.75 -6.40 -5.22
N HIS A 222 -11.74 -6.82 -4.45
CA HIS A 222 -11.93 -7.64 -3.26
C HIS A 222 -12.27 -6.79 -2.03
N LEU A 223 -11.65 -5.61 -1.94
CA LEU A 223 -11.94 -4.63 -0.89
C LEU A 223 -11.37 -3.28 -1.30
N SER A 224 -12.15 -2.22 -1.08
CA SER A 224 -11.74 -0.83 -1.29
C SER A 224 -12.08 0.00 -0.06
N TRP A 225 -11.11 0.73 0.49
CA TRP A 225 -11.29 1.58 1.66
C TRP A 225 -10.46 2.86 1.59
N GLN A 226 -10.77 3.81 2.46
CA GLN A 226 -10.04 5.07 2.59
C GLN A 226 -9.69 5.31 4.04
N TRP A 227 -8.50 5.86 4.26
CA TRP A 227 -7.97 6.17 5.58
C TRP A 227 -7.03 7.36 5.48
N THR A 228 -6.77 7.99 6.60
CA THR A 228 -5.98 9.22 6.63
C THR A 228 -4.71 9.01 7.43
N LEU A 229 -3.58 9.43 6.84
CA LEU A 229 -2.26 9.41 7.45
C LEU A 229 -1.81 10.85 7.67
N ASP A 230 -1.41 11.20 8.89
CA ASP A 230 -0.93 12.53 9.23
C ASP A 230 0.56 12.47 9.57
N ILE A 231 1.39 13.10 8.73
CA ILE A 231 2.83 13.07 8.88
C ILE A 231 3.26 14.25 9.75
N LYS A 232 3.78 13.95 10.93
CA LYS A 232 4.17 14.97 11.92
C LYS A 232 5.65 14.90 12.25
N LYS A 233 6.15 15.94 12.92
CA LYS A 233 7.55 16.00 13.34
C LYS A 233 7.84 14.99 14.45
N ASP A 234 6.91 14.86 15.39
CA ASP A 234 6.94 13.88 16.47
C ASP A 234 5.58 13.16 16.62
N TRP A 235 5.57 12.02 17.31
CA TRP A 235 4.39 11.16 17.45
C TRP A 235 3.26 11.77 18.29
N THR A 236 3.60 12.71 19.18
CA THR A 236 2.68 13.34 20.13
C THR A 236 2.20 14.72 19.70
N ASP A 237 2.61 15.17 18.51
CA ASP A 237 2.16 16.44 17.92
C ASP A 237 0.71 16.34 17.44
#